data_AF-A0A947BM97-F1
#
_entry.id   AF-A0A947BM97-F1
#
_cell.length_a   1.000
_cell.length_b   1.000
_cell.length_c   1.000
_cell.angle_alpha   90.00
_cell.angle_beta   90.00
_cell.angle_gamma   90.00
#
_symmetry.space_group_name_H-M   'P 1'
#
loop_
_entity.id
_entity.type
_entity.pdbx_description
1 polymer ?
#
loop_
_entity_poly.entity_id
_entity_poly.type
_entity_poly.pdbx_seq_one_letter_code
_entity_poly.pdbx_strand_id
1 'polypeptide(L)'
;LFTEAGDSRSQALWKSEAAPYQPMLDEVDDSIDWEPEARLESIQKDFRAFKTSLKKHPVAVIKQEQWPYPVAVEKFTLANRLIELPADKDIFAFGMVLVKQSPGSAKGMVFVTLEDETGFFNLAFTPQIYSRFYRLVDHQPFLSVVGRLQKVDESHSILVKRVFDFESGANLLPLRRDDQAIDNEVAVELIKPRAFH
;
A
#
# COMPACT_ATOMS: atom_id res chain seq x y z
N LEU A 1 -39.17 16.41 5.69
CA LEU A 1 -38.94 16.63 7.14
C LEU A 1 -38.23 15.38 7.66
N PHE A 2 -36.95 15.51 8.02
CA PHE A 2 -36.04 14.59 8.76
C PHE A 2 -35.77 13.19 8.15
N THR A 3 -34.59 12.83 7.60
CA THR A 3 -33.21 12.58 8.13
C THR A 3 -33.09 11.43 9.15
N GLU A 4 -31.97 10.69 9.05
CA GLU A 4 -31.37 9.72 9.99
C GLU A 4 -31.74 8.22 9.91
N ALA A 5 -30.82 7.43 9.32
CA ALA A 5 -30.19 6.26 9.95
C ALA A 5 -29.01 5.81 9.08
N GLY A 6 -27.81 6.20 9.48
CA GLY A 6 -26.54 5.82 8.85
C GLY A 6 -26.12 4.42 9.28
N ASP A 7 -26.85 3.41 8.84
CA ASP A 7 -26.49 2.02 9.11
C ASP A 7 -25.37 1.58 8.16
N SER A 8 -24.16 1.47 8.70
CA SER A 8 -23.05 0.84 8.00
C SER A 8 -23.37 -0.64 7.79
N ARG A 9 -23.00 -1.15 6.61
CA ARG A 9 -23.22 -2.51 6.11
C ARG A 9 -22.89 -3.63 7.13
N SER A 10 -21.99 -3.36 8.07
CA SER A 10 -21.56 -4.27 9.13
C SER A 10 -22.69 -4.74 10.05
N GLN A 11 -23.74 -3.93 10.23
CA GLN A 11 -24.88 -4.30 11.07
C GLN A 11 -25.86 -5.27 10.40
N ALA A 12 -25.90 -5.31 9.07
CA ALA A 12 -26.87 -6.13 8.33
C ALA A 12 -26.44 -7.59 8.17
N LEU A 13 -25.12 -7.85 8.15
CA LEU A 13 -24.56 -9.18 7.88
C LEU A 13 -24.73 -10.18 9.03
N TRP A 14 -24.95 -9.71 10.27
CA TRP A 14 -25.10 -10.59 11.43
C TRP A 14 -26.54 -10.96 11.79
N LYS A 15 -27.54 -10.47 11.04
CA LYS A 15 -28.95 -10.86 11.26
C LYS A 15 -29.42 -12.05 10.42
N SER A 16 -28.60 -12.60 9.51
CA SER A 16 -29.04 -13.68 8.61
C SER A 16 -28.57 -15.09 8.97
N GLU A 17 -27.76 -15.29 10.02
CA GLU A 17 -27.33 -16.63 10.45
C GLU A 17 -27.59 -16.82 11.95
N ALA A 18 -28.83 -17.12 12.32
CA ALA A 18 -29.13 -17.93 13.51
C ALA A 18 -30.62 -18.24 13.61
N ALA A 19 -30.97 -19.50 13.41
CA ALA A 19 -32.08 -20.14 14.12
C ALA A 19 -31.71 -21.62 14.34
N PRO A 20 -32.12 -22.29 15.43
CA PRO A 20 -32.56 -21.79 16.75
C PRO A 20 -31.86 -22.47 17.96
N TYR A 21 -31.75 -21.71 19.06
CA TYR A 21 -31.74 -22.10 20.49
C TYR A 21 -30.83 -23.23 21.04
N GLN A 22 -29.88 -22.85 21.90
CA GLN A 22 -29.65 -23.48 23.21
C GLN A 22 -29.30 -22.39 24.25
N PRO A 23 -29.92 -22.38 25.44
CA PRO A 23 -29.73 -21.31 26.42
C PRO A 23 -28.64 -21.62 27.46
N MET A 24 -28.09 -20.54 28.01
CA MET A 24 -27.27 -20.45 29.23
C MET A 24 -25.78 -20.79 29.12
N LEU A 25 -24.98 -19.75 28.90
CA LEU A 25 -23.81 -19.48 29.75
C LEU A 25 -23.77 -17.98 30.07
N ASP A 26 -23.40 -17.72 31.31
CA ASP A 26 -23.52 -16.47 32.04
C ASP A 26 -22.55 -15.39 31.57
N GLU A 27 -22.95 -14.14 31.82
CA GLU A 27 -22.17 -12.90 31.87
C GLU A 27 -21.22 -12.63 30.69
N VAL A 28 -21.79 -11.96 29.69
CA VAL A 28 -21.04 -11.32 28.62
C VAL A 28 -20.30 -10.10 29.20
N ASP A 29 -19.02 -10.27 29.49
CA ASP A 29 -18.06 -9.18 29.67
C ASP A 29 -17.73 -8.57 28.29
N ASP A 30 -18.57 -7.66 27.81
CA ASP A 30 -18.35 -6.95 26.54
C ASP A 30 -18.19 -5.45 26.78
N SER A 31 -17.12 -5.05 27.47
CA SER A 31 -16.43 -3.82 27.09
C SER A 31 -15.28 -4.17 26.14
N ILE A 32 -15.62 -4.72 24.98
CA ILE A 32 -14.68 -4.74 23.85
C ILE A 32 -14.51 -3.28 23.43
N ASP A 33 -13.38 -2.70 23.82
CA ASP A 33 -12.95 -1.37 23.39
C ASP A 33 -12.58 -1.49 21.91
N TRP A 34 -13.55 -1.28 21.03
CA TRP A 34 -13.35 -1.31 19.59
C TRP A 34 -12.53 -0.08 19.20
N GLU A 35 -11.22 -0.27 19.00
CA GLU A 35 -10.36 0.75 18.41
C GLU A 35 -10.98 1.26 17.09
N PRO A 36 -11.15 2.57 16.90
CA PRO A 36 -11.74 3.11 15.68
C PRO A 36 -10.87 2.76 14.47
N GLU A 37 -11.43 2.00 13.54
CA GLU A 37 -10.73 1.57 12.33
C GLU A 37 -10.30 2.78 11.48
N ALA A 38 -9.04 2.81 11.05
CA ALA A 38 -8.55 3.85 10.17
C ALA A 38 -9.26 3.78 8.80
N ARG A 39 -9.74 4.92 8.27
CA ARG A 39 -10.53 4.99 7.02
C ARG A 39 -9.87 4.26 5.84
N LEU A 40 -8.55 4.36 5.69
CA LEU A 40 -7.83 3.67 4.62
C LEU A 40 -7.89 2.14 4.76
N GLU A 41 -7.81 1.63 5.98
CA GLU A 41 -7.93 0.19 6.25
C GLU A 41 -9.34 -0.31 5.93
N SER A 42 -10.37 0.45 6.32
CA SER A 42 -11.77 0.17 5.98
C SER A 42 -11.98 0.12 4.46
N ILE A 43 -11.46 1.11 3.73
CA ILE A 43 -11.50 1.12 2.25
C ILE A 43 -10.81 -0.15 1.71
N GLN A 44 -9.64 -0.54 2.21
CA GLN A 44 -8.98 -1.75 1.74
C GLN A 44 -9.80 -3.02 2.01
N LYS A 45 -10.37 -3.17 3.21
CA LYS A 45 -11.18 -4.33 3.60
C LYS A 45 -12.45 -4.45 2.76
N ASP A 46 -13.14 -3.34 2.55
CA ASP A 46 -14.32 -3.29 1.66
C ASP A 46 -13.97 -3.83 0.28
N PHE A 47 -12.86 -3.38 -0.32
CA PHE A 47 -12.48 -3.84 -1.65
C PHE A 47 -12.02 -5.30 -1.70
N ARG A 48 -11.39 -5.80 -0.63
CA ARG A 48 -11.08 -7.23 -0.52
C ARG A 48 -12.34 -8.10 -0.38
N ALA A 49 -13.36 -7.61 0.32
CA ALA A 49 -14.63 -8.32 0.52
C ALA A 49 -15.53 -8.29 -0.74
N PHE A 50 -15.55 -7.16 -1.45
CA PHE A 50 -16.39 -6.95 -2.64
C PHE A 50 -15.68 -7.27 -3.96
N LYS A 51 -14.70 -8.19 -3.97
CA LYS A 51 -13.96 -8.63 -5.17
C LYS A 51 -14.94 -8.79 -6.35
N THR A 52 -14.91 -7.84 -7.29
CA THR A 52 -15.79 -7.71 -8.46
C THR A 52 -17.24 -7.34 -8.07
N SER A 53 -17.80 -6.17 -8.41
CA SER A 53 -18.29 -6.01 -9.78
C SER A 53 -18.63 -4.57 -10.24
N LEU A 54 -18.55 -3.50 -9.43
CA LEU A 54 -19.04 -2.16 -9.87
C LEU A 54 -18.46 -0.91 -9.15
N LYS A 55 -17.40 -1.01 -8.33
CA LYS A 55 -16.85 0.13 -7.57
C LYS A 55 -15.50 0.61 -8.14
N LYS A 56 -15.27 1.93 -8.17
CA LYS A 56 -13.99 2.58 -8.57
C LYS A 56 -12.84 2.05 -7.73
N HIS A 57 -11.64 1.84 -8.30
CA HIS A 57 -10.47 1.34 -7.56
C HIS A 57 -10.15 2.17 -6.28
N PRO A 58 -9.70 1.56 -5.15
CA PRO A 58 -9.43 2.28 -3.89
C PRO A 58 -8.54 3.50 -4.03
N VAL A 59 -7.50 3.37 -4.85
CA VAL A 59 -6.55 4.46 -5.14
C VAL A 59 -7.26 5.63 -5.81
N ALA A 60 -8.17 5.35 -6.75
CA ALA A 60 -8.95 6.40 -7.41
C ALA A 60 -9.91 7.09 -6.45
N VAL A 61 -10.50 6.35 -5.50
CA VAL A 61 -11.37 6.92 -4.44
C VAL A 61 -10.56 7.88 -3.56
N ILE A 62 -9.39 7.45 -3.07
CA ILE A 62 -8.51 8.28 -2.22
C ILE A 62 -8.03 9.53 -2.95
N LYS A 63 -7.65 9.41 -4.24
CA LYS A 63 -7.25 10.55 -5.07
C LYS A 63 -8.38 11.57 -5.29
N GLN A 64 -9.64 11.12 -5.33
CA GLN A 64 -10.80 11.97 -5.65
C GLN A 64 -11.48 12.61 -4.43
N GLU A 65 -11.49 11.92 -3.28
CA GLU A 65 -12.23 12.38 -2.10
C GLU A 65 -11.39 13.28 -1.20
N GLN A 66 -10.38 12.71 -0.55
CA GLN A 66 -9.51 13.44 0.37
C GLN A 66 -8.13 12.83 0.27
N TRP A 67 -7.23 13.57 -0.38
CA TRP A 67 -5.84 13.18 -0.51
C TRP A 67 -5.07 13.50 0.77
N PRO A 68 -4.58 12.50 1.53
CA PRO A 68 -4.02 12.74 2.86
C PRO A 68 -2.50 12.92 2.85
N TYR A 69 -1.83 12.79 1.70
CA TYR A 69 -0.37 12.83 1.61
C TYR A 69 0.16 14.24 1.31
N PRO A 70 1.37 14.59 1.78
CA PRO A 70 1.96 15.92 1.59
C PRO A 70 2.39 16.20 0.14
N VAL A 71 2.41 15.20 -0.73
CA VAL A 71 2.78 15.33 -2.14
C VAL A 71 1.51 15.43 -2.97
N ALA A 72 1.37 16.47 -3.79
CA ALA A 72 0.19 16.66 -4.63
C ALA A 72 -0.08 15.47 -5.58
N VAL A 73 -1.36 15.13 -5.79
CA VAL A 73 -1.82 13.95 -6.55
C VAL A 73 -1.23 13.92 -7.97
N GLU A 74 -1.08 15.09 -8.60
CA GLU A 74 -0.64 15.27 -9.98
C GLU A 74 0.82 14.85 -10.21
N LYS A 75 1.61 14.72 -9.13
CA LYS A 75 2.99 14.25 -9.21
C LYS A 75 3.10 12.73 -9.38
N PHE A 76 2.05 11.99 -9.02
CA PHE A 76 2.07 10.53 -9.04
C PHE A 76 1.91 10.00 -10.47
N THR A 77 2.84 9.13 -10.85
CA THR A 77 2.82 8.43 -12.13
C THR A 77 1.91 7.22 -12.03
N LEU A 78 1.10 6.97 -13.06
CA LEU A 78 0.27 5.77 -13.17
C LEU A 78 1.10 4.55 -13.61
N ALA A 79 0.74 3.36 -13.14
CA ALA A 79 1.50 2.13 -13.41
C ALA A 79 1.64 1.87 -14.93
N ASN A 80 0.59 2.08 -15.71
CA ASN A 80 0.63 1.88 -17.16
C ASN A 80 1.57 2.86 -17.92
N ARG A 81 1.98 3.96 -17.28
CA ARG A 81 2.90 4.95 -17.88
C ARG A 81 4.37 4.60 -17.69
N LEU A 82 4.70 3.64 -16.84
CA LEU A 82 6.08 3.25 -16.60
C LEU A 82 6.81 2.81 -17.87
N ILE A 83 6.09 2.19 -18.81
CA ILE A 83 6.65 1.72 -20.08
C ILE A 83 7.17 2.88 -20.96
N GLU A 84 6.50 4.04 -20.91
CA GLU A 84 6.82 5.22 -21.73
C GLU A 84 7.97 6.05 -21.14
N LEU A 85 8.25 5.91 -19.84
CA LEU A 85 9.26 6.71 -19.15
C LEU A 85 10.69 6.17 -19.37
N PRO A 86 11.71 7.03 -19.44
CA PRO A 86 13.10 6.57 -19.48
C PRO A 86 13.50 5.92 -18.16
N ALA A 87 14.44 4.97 -18.22
CA ALA A 87 15.10 4.43 -17.05
C ALA A 87 15.85 5.54 -16.26
N ASP A 88 16.16 5.26 -15.00
CA ASP A 88 16.89 6.13 -14.06
C ASP A 88 16.21 7.45 -13.70
N LYS A 89 14.97 7.66 -14.15
CA LYS A 89 14.14 8.79 -13.76
C LYS A 89 13.55 8.59 -12.36
N ASP A 90 13.56 9.65 -11.56
CA ASP A 90 12.83 9.67 -10.29
C ASP A 90 11.33 9.85 -10.55
N ILE A 91 10.53 8.94 -9.98
CA ILE A 91 9.08 8.93 -10.12
C ILE A 91 8.39 8.80 -8.77
N PHE A 92 7.21 9.38 -8.67
CA PHE A 92 6.32 9.20 -7.52
C PHE A 92 5.32 8.10 -7.86
N ALA A 93 5.14 7.14 -6.95
CA ALA A 93 4.17 6.07 -7.07
C ALA A 93 3.29 6.03 -5.83
N PHE A 94 2.00 5.82 -6.04
CA PHE A 94 1.03 5.66 -4.97
C PHE A 94 0.11 4.50 -5.32
N GLY A 95 -0.09 3.60 -4.36
CA GLY A 95 -0.92 2.44 -4.60
C GLY A 95 -1.24 1.66 -3.32
N MET A 96 -2.17 0.73 -3.47
CA MET A 96 -2.56 -0.23 -2.45
C MET A 96 -1.50 -1.32 -2.34
N VAL A 97 -1.07 -1.66 -1.13
CA VAL A 97 -0.11 -2.75 -0.90
C VAL A 97 -0.80 -4.09 -1.13
N LEU A 98 -0.28 -4.88 -2.07
CA LEU A 98 -0.76 -6.23 -2.35
C LEU A 98 0.08 -7.30 -1.68
N VAL A 99 1.38 -7.28 -1.94
CA VAL A 99 2.30 -8.33 -1.54
C VAL A 99 3.60 -7.70 -1.06
N LYS A 100 4.16 -8.27 0.01
CA LYS A 100 5.47 -7.94 0.54
C LYS A 100 6.30 -9.21 0.60
N GLN A 101 7.53 -9.15 0.09
CA GLN A 101 8.43 -10.30 0.04
C GLN A 101 9.83 -9.89 0.48
N SER A 102 10.45 -10.71 1.31
CA SER A 102 11.85 -10.56 1.72
C SER A 102 12.58 -11.89 1.49
N PRO A 103 12.88 -12.25 0.22
CA PRO A 103 13.52 -13.53 -0.08
C PRO A 103 14.88 -13.61 0.63
N GLY A 104 15.14 -14.72 1.33
CA GLY A 104 16.41 -14.89 2.08
C GLY A 104 17.68 -14.80 1.23
N SER A 105 17.56 -14.95 -0.10
CA SER A 105 18.66 -14.81 -1.06
C SER A 105 18.91 -13.37 -1.56
N ALA A 106 18.05 -12.41 -1.22
CA ALA A 106 18.07 -11.06 -1.77
C ALA A 106 18.93 -10.07 -0.98
N LYS A 107 19.96 -10.54 -0.24
CA LYS A 107 20.87 -9.70 0.56
C LYS A 107 20.13 -8.69 1.47
N GLY A 108 18.96 -9.07 2.00
CA GLY A 108 18.13 -8.23 2.87
C GLY A 108 17.25 -7.20 2.15
N MET A 109 17.16 -7.24 0.81
CA MET A 109 16.18 -6.44 0.08
C MET A 109 14.75 -6.89 0.37
N VAL A 110 13.84 -5.91 0.36
CA VAL A 110 12.40 -6.13 0.49
C VAL A 110 11.71 -5.64 -0.77
N PHE A 111 10.83 -6.47 -1.31
CA PHE A 111 10.04 -6.18 -2.50
C PHE A 111 8.58 -5.98 -2.11
N VAL A 112 7.96 -4.94 -2.65
CA VAL A 112 6.55 -4.62 -2.39
C VAL A 112 5.83 -4.38 -3.71
N THR A 113 4.75 -5.11 -3.95
CA THR A 113 3.88 -4.86 -5.09
C THR A 113 2.77 -3.91 -4.66
N LEU A 114 2.70 -2.76 -5.32
CA LEU A 114 1.57 -1.84 -5.22
C LEU A 114 0.63 -2.02 -6.40
N GLU A 115 -0.65 -1.73 -6.19
CA GLU A 115 -1.67 -1.67 -7.23
C GLU A 115 -2.28 -0.27 -7.29
N ASP A 116 -2.42 0.27 -8.49
CA ASP A 116 -3.27 1.42 -8.79
C ASP A 116 -4.39 1.06 -9.77
N GLU A 117 -5.20 2.03 -10.16
CA GLU A 117 -6.31 1.84 -11.08
C GLU A 117 -5.89 1.39 -12.50
N THR A 118 -4.60 1.41 -12.83
CA THR A 118 -4.06 1.09 -14.15
C THR A 118 -3.15 -0.14 -14.19
N GLY A 119 -2.74 -0.67 -13.04
CA GLY A 119 -1.87 -1.84 -12.94
C GLY A 119 -1.01 -1.85 -11.70
N PHE A 120 0.20 -2.42 -11.81
CA PHE A 120 1.06 -2.70 -10.67
C PHE A 120 2.38 -1.90 -10.72
N PHE A 121 2.84 -1.50 -9.54
CA PHE A 121 4.21 -1.06 -9.31
C PHE A 121 4.98 -2.13 -8.54
N ASN A 122 6.19 -2.44 -8.99
CA ASN A 122 7.11 -3.27 -8.22
C ASN A 122 8.12 -2.37 -7.51
N LEU A 123 8.05 -2.30 -6.19
CA LEU A 123 8.98 -1.52 -5.39
C LEU A 123 10.10 -2.42 -4.88
N ALA A 124 11.32 -1.90 -4.92
CA ALA A 124 12.50 -2.52 -4.34
C ALA A 124 13.05 -1.60 -3.23
N PHE A 125 13.13 -2.12 -2.01
CA PHE A 125 13.69 -1.45 -0.86
C PHE A 125 15.03 -2.08 -0.51
N THR A 126 16.07 -1.25 -0.43
CA THR A 126 17.35 -1.69 0.14
C THR A 126 17.20 -1.89 1.64
N PRO A 127 18.07 -2.71 2.28
CA PRO A 127 17.99 -2.94 3.72
C PRO A 127 17.95 -1.64 4.54
N GLN A 128 18.71 -0.63 4.11
CA GLN A 128 18.83 0.67 4.78
C GLN A 128 17.51 1.46 4.67
N ILE A 129 16.95 1.56 3.45
CA ILE A 129 15.68 2.26 3.22
C ILE A 129 14.53 1.52 3.90
N TYR A 130 14.48 0.19 3.80
CA TYR A 130 13.46 -0.61 4.50
C TYR A 130 13.53 -0.39 6.01
N SER A 131 14.70 -0.55 6.63
CA SER A 131 14.87 -0.36 8.08
C SER A 131 14.44 1.04 8.53
N ARG A 132 14.66 2.05 7.69
CA ARG A 132 14.26 3.44 7.98
C ARG A 132 12.74 3.65 7.93
N PHE A 133 12.05 2.99 7.01
CA PHE A 133 10.61 3.18 6.79
C PHE A 133 9.76 1.98 7.19
N TYR A 134 10.32 1.02 7.94
CA TYR A 134 9.70 -0.28 8.21
C TYR A 134 8.28 -0.14 8.76
N ARG A 135 8.03 0.83 9.66
CA ARG A 135 6.69 1.05 10.23
C ARG A 135 5.65 1.41 9.17
N LEU A 136 6.02 2.26 8.22
CA LEU A 136 5.12 2.65 7.13
C LEU A 136 4.90 1.47 6.19
N VAL A 137 5.98 0.81 5.77
CA VAL A 137 5.94 -0.32 4.83
C VAL A 137 5.17 -1.51 5.43
N ASP A 138 5.30 -1.75 6.74
CA ASP A 138 4.69 -2.91 7.37
C ASP A 138 3.23 -2.73 7.78
N HIS A 139 2.85 -1.54 8.18
CA HIS A 139 1.53 -1.32 8.78
C HIS A 139 0.56 -0.53 7.89
N GLN A 140 1.03 0.14 6.84
CA GLN A 140 0.13 0.94 6.01
C GLN A 140 -0.48 0.12 4.85
N PRO A 141 -1.82 0.21 4.65
CA PRO A 141 -2.49 -0.48 3.54
C PRO A 141 -2.22 0.17 2.17
N PHE A 142 -1.75 1.42 2.17
CA PHE A 142 -1.34 2.17 0.99
C PHE A 142 0.04 2.76 1.22
N LEU A 143 0.85 2.86 0.17
CA LEU A 143 2.14 3.51 0.23
C LEU A 143 2.22 4.62 -0.81
N SER A 144 2.75 5.76 -0.37
CA SER A 144 3.17 6.87 -1.20
C SER A 144 4.69 6.91 -1.20
N VAL A 145 5.32 6.77 -2.36
CA VAL A 145 6.78 6.67 -2.45
C VAL A 145 7.35 7.56 -3.56
N VAL A 146 8.62 7.90 -3.42
CA VAL A 146 9.46 8.36 -4.53
C VAL A 146 10.67 7.44 -4.64
N GLY A 147 11.00 7.09 -5.87
CA GLY A 147 12.12 6.21 -6.16
C GLY A 147 12.58 6.33 -7.60
N ARG A 148 13.70 5.67 -7.90
CA ARG A 148 14.29 5.64 -9.23
C ARG A 148 13.70 4.49 -10.04
N LEU A 149 13.15 4.78 -11.21
CA LEU A 149 12.69 3.76 -12.14
C LEU A 149 13.88 2.95 -12.66
N GLN A 150 13.83 1.64 -12.49
CA GLN A 150 14.80 0.68 -13.00
C GLN A 150 14.09 -0.16 -14.07
N LYS A 151 14.72 -0.26 -15.25
CA LYS A 151 14.27 -1.11 -16.35
C LYS A 151 15.34 -2.14 -16.62
N VAL A 152 14.97 -3.41 -16.48
CA VAL A 152 15.85 -4.56 -16.76
C VAL A 152 15.06 -5.52 -17.64
N ASP A 153 15.50 -5.66 -18.88
CA ASP A 153 14.74 -6.36 -19.92
C ASP A 153 13.30 -5.81 -20.02
N GLU A 154 12.29 -6.67 -19.88
CA GLU A 154 10.86 -6.28 -19.87
C GLU A 154 10.35 -5.89 -18.48
N SER A 155 11.18 -6.02 -17.44
CA SER A 155 10.78 -5.79 -16.05
C SER A 155 11.00 -4.35 -15.61
N HIS A 156 9.98 -3.80 -14.96
CA HIS A 156 9.97 -2.45 -14.42
C HIS A 156 9.90 -2.53 -12.89
N SER A 157 10.80 -1.83 -12.21
CA SER A 157 10.76 -1.69 -10.76
C SER A 157 11.16 -0.28 -10.33
N ILE A 158 10.83 0.07 -9.10
CA ILE A 158 11.13 1.36 -8.50
C ILE A 158 12.03 1.12 -7.31
N LEU A 159 13.30 1.53 -7.43
CA LEU A 159 14.22 1.54 -6.31
C LEU A 159 13.85 2.69 -5.38
N VAL A 160 13.25 2.36 -4.24
CA VAL A 160 12.64 3.34 -3.35
C VAL A 160 13.71 4.16 -2.65
N LYS A 161 13.56 5.49 -2.69
CA LYS A 161 14.41 6.42 -1.94
C LYS A 161 13.72 6.92 -0.68
N ARG A 162 12.40 7.04 -0.71
CA ARG A 162 11.62 7.61 0.37
C ARG A 162 10.17 7.13 0.34
N VAL A 163 9.60 6.95 1.52
CA VAL A 163 8.17 6.74 1.75
C VAL A 163 7.59 8.00 2.41
N PHE A 164 6.41 8.42 1.97
CA PHE A 164 5.64 9.52 2.54
C PHE A 164 4.54 8.95 3.42
N ASP A 165 4.42 9.54 4.61
CA ASP A 165 3.39 9.22 5.58
C ASP A 165 2.15 10.13 5.38
N PHE A 166 0.98 9.62 5.73
CA PHE A 166 -0.29 10.35 5.67
C PHE A 166 -0.60 11.12 6.97
N GLU A 167 0.06 10.81 8.10
CA GLU A 167 -0.18 11.50 9.39
C GLU A 167 0.74 12.70 9.62
N SER A 168 1.81 12.81 8.86
CA SER A 168 2.83 13.82 9.09
C SER A 168 2.84 14.88 8.00
N GLY A 169 1.98 15.89 8.14
CA GLY A 169 2.18 17.19 7.50
C GLY A 169 3.50 17.89 7.86
N ALA A 170 4.38 17.29 8.70
CA ALA A 170 5.54 17.96 9.27
C ALA A 170 6.84 17.15 9.40
N ASN A 171 6.90 15.82 9.20
CA ASN A 171 8.15 15.08 9.39
C ASN A 171 8.73 14.54 8.08
N LEU A 172 9.22 15.49 7.28
CA LEU A 172 10.14 15.15 6.21
C LEU A 172 11.49 14.70 6.81
N LEU A 173 11.65 13.42 7.17
CA LEU A 173 12.99 12.92 7.53
C LEU A 173 13.96 13.18 6.36
N PRO A 174 15.03 13.97 6.50
CA PRO A 174 15.90 14.35 5.39
C PRO A 174 16.72 13.16 4.89
N LEU A 175 16.87 13.03 3.57
CA LEU A 175 17.83 12.08 2.98
C LEU A 175 19.23 12.44 3.49
N ARG A 176 19.96 11.47 4.08
CA ARG A 176 21.40 11.67 4.35
C ARG A 176 22.11 11.60 2.99
N ARG A 177 23.09 12.50 2.78
CA ARG A 177 23.80 12.62 1.49
C ARG A 177 24.58 11.36 1.10
N ASP A 178 24.89 10.50 2.06
CA ASP A 178 25.80 9.36 1.86
C ASP A 178 25.10 8.11 1.30
N ASP A 179 23.77 8.08 1.25
CA ASP A 179 22.99 6.90 0.84
C ASP A 179 22.90 6.72 -0.69
N GLN A 180 23.36 7.69 -1.50
CA GLN A 180 23.16 7.67 -2.95
C GLN A 180 24.13 6.77 -3.74
N ALA A 181 25.23 6.32 -3.12
CA ALA A 181 26.36 5.71 -3.84
C ALA A 181 26.32 4.17 -3.93
N ILE A 182 25.49 3.49 -3.11
CA ILE A 182 25.55 2.01 -2.95
C ILE A 182 24.44 1.29 -3.74
N ASP A 183 23.44 2.02 -4.23
CA ASP A 183 22.10 1.47 -4.45
C ASP A 183 21.84 0.86 -5.85
N ASN A 184 22.59 1.24 -6.89
CA ASN A 184 22.21 0.90 -8.28
C ASN A 184 22.62 -0.52 -8.73
N GLU A 185 23.74 -1.08 -8.27
CA GLU A 185 24.28 -2.34 -8.84
C GLU A 185 23.61 -3.60 -8.25
N VAL A 186 23.28 -3.57 -6.95
CA VAL A 186 22.71 -4.72 -6.23
C VAL A 186 21.22 -4.93 -6.56
N ALA A 187 20.47 -3.84 -6.76
CA ALA A 187 19.06 -3.93 -7.10
C ALA A 187 18.85 -4.57 -8.48
N VAL A 188 19.63 -4.15 -9.48
CA VAL A 188 19.55 -4.66 -10.87
C VAL A 188 19.85 -6.16 -10.95
N GLU A 189 20.77 -6.68 -10.14
CA GLU A 189 21.09 -8.11 -10.11
C GLU A 189 19.94 -8.98 -9.55
N LEU A 190 19.18 -8.44 -8.60
CA LEU A 190 18.10 -9.15 -7.90
C LEU A 190 16.72 -9.04 -8.57
N ILE A 191 16.53 -8.09 -9.48
CA ILE A 191 15.28 -7.93 -10.27
C ILE A 191 15.23 -8.91 -11.46
N LYS A 192 16.33 -9.62 -11.77
CA LYS A 192 16.33 -10.63 -12.83
C LYS A 192 15.36 -11.77 -12.48
N PRO A 193 14.45 -12.17 -13.39
CA PRO A 193 13.57 -13.31 -13.14
C PRO A 193 14.43 -14.56 -12.94
N ARG A 194 14.33 -15.19 -11.77
CA ARG A 194 14.86 -16.55 -11.58
C ARG A 194 13.98 -17.47 -12.41
N ALA A 195 14.55 -18.00 -13.50
CA ALA A 195 13.93 -19.08 -14.27
C ALA A 195 13.67 -20.26 -13.32
N PHE A 196 12.40 -20.53 -13.02
CA PHE A 196 11.99 -21.79 -12.42
C PHE A 196 12.28 -22.89 -13.45
N HIS A 197 13.28 -23.72 -13.17
CA HIS A 197 13.45 -25.03 -13.79
C HIS A 197 12.83 -26.09 -12.89
#